data_AF-A0A7J4FAI6-F1
#
_entry.id   AF-A0A7J4FAI6-F1
#
_cell.length_a   1.000
_cell.length_b   1.000
_cell.length_c   1.000
_cell.angle_alpha   90.00
_cell.angle_beta   90.00
_cell.angle_gamma   90.00
#
_symmetry.space_group_name_H-M   'P 1'
#
loop_
_entity.id
_entity.type
_entity.pdbx_description
1 polymer ?
#
loop_
_entity_poly.entity_id
_entity_poly.type
_entity_poly.pdbx_seq_one_letter_code
_entity_poly.pdbx_strand_id
1 'polypeptide(L)' 'MQGDSWDGRCSVYYLQQFVPTDDVPDASLRDVTPPSRELLIRLGKIALDEGVENVYVKTREHGLERVKS' A
#
# COMPACT_ATOMS: atom_id res chain seq x y z
N MET A 1 -19.56 23.42 -20.89
CA MET A 1 -18.39 23.02 -20.08
C MET A 1 -18.94 22.35 -18.83
N GLN A 2 -18.93 21.02 -18.77
CA GLN A 2 -19.38 20.27 -17.60
C GLN A 2 -18.14 20.09 -16.73
N GLY A 3 -18.15 20.67 -15.53
CA GLY A 3 -17.00 20.64 -14.63
C GLY A 3 -16.88 19.29 -13.97
N ASP A 4 -15.74 18.64 -14.11
CA ASP A 4 -15.39 17.44 -13.36
C ASP A 4 -15.37 17.77 -11.85
N SER A 5 -16.33 17.23 -11.11
CA SER A 5 -16.30 17.25 -9.66
C SER A 5 -15.34 16.18 -9.18
N TRP A 6 -14.16 16.60 -8.71
CA TRP A 6 -13.25 15.73 -7.97
C TRP A 6 -13.81 15.55 -6.56
N ASP A 7 -14.74 14.60 -6.38
CA ASP A 7 -15.04 14.14 -5.03
C ASP A 7 -13.78 13.44 -4.54
N GLY A 8 -13.05 14.03 -3.61
CA GLY A 8 -11.70 13.62 -3.20
C GLY A 8 -11.61 12.25 -2.50
N ARG A 9 -12.48 11.29 -2.82
CA ARG A 9 -12.40 9.91 -2.36
C ARG A 9 -11.29 9.21 -3.13
N CYS A 10 -10.20 8.87 -2.43
CA CYS A 10 -9.19 7.94 -2.93
C CYS A 10 -9.89 6.63 -3.31
N SER A 11 -10.09 6.41 -4.60
CA SER A 11 -10.79 5.25 -5.12
C SER A 11 -10.00 3.96 -4.90
N VAL A 12 -8.70 4.04 -4.59
CA VAL A 12 -7.80 2.91 -4.37
C VAL A 12 -6.75 3.24 -3.32
N TYR A 13 -6.44 2.27 -2.45
CA TYR A 13 -5.41 2.36 -1.42
C TYR A 13 -4.39 1.22 -1.58
N TYR A 14 -3.11 1.58 -1.76
CA TYR A 14 -2.03 0.63 -1.96
C TYR A 14 -1.08 0.59 -0.75
N LEU A 15 -0.91 -0.60 -0.18
CA LEU A 15 0.14 -0.92 0.77
C LEU A 15 1.29 -1.59 0.01
N GLN A 16 2.37 -0.84 -0.22
CA GLN A 16 3.53 -1.33 -0.96
C GLN A 16 4.65 -1.74 0.01
N GLN A 17 5.21 -2.91 -0.23
CA GLN A 17 6.42 -3.35 0.45
C GLN A 17 7.58 -2.40 0.10
N PHE A 18 8.15 -1.80 1.13
CA PHE A 18 9.38 -1.05 0.99
C PHE A 18 10.55 -2.02 0.89
N VAL A 19 11.32 -1.91 -0.19
CA VAL A 19 12.56 -2.68 -0.40
C VAL A 19 13.68 -1.67 -0.56
N PRO A 20 14.62 -1.59 0.40
CA PRO A 20 15.75 -0.69 0.29
C PRO A 20 16.55 -0.98 -0.98
N THR A 21 16.92 0.08 -1.69
CA THR A 21 17.87 0.05 -2.81
C THR A 21 19.12 0.83 -2.42
N ASP A 22 20.26 0.56 -3.05
CA ASP A 22 21.53 1.25 -2.75
C ASP A 22 21.43 2.78 -2.88
N ASP A 23 20.54 3.25 -3.76
CA ASP A 23 20.28 4.67 -4.04
C ASP A 23 19.22 5.32 -3.13
N VAL A 24 18.80 4.68 -2.03
CA VAL A 24 17.86 5.33 -1.11
C VAL A 24 18.49 6.60 -0.51
N PRO A 25 17.82 7.78 -0.56
CA PRO A 25 18.42 9.05 -0.14
C PRO A 25 18.77 9.13 1.33
N ASP A 26 17.97 8.49 2.18
CA ASP A 26 18.20 8.42 3.62
C ASP A 26 18.94 7.13 3.95
N ALA A 27 20.20 7.26 4.38
CA ALA A 27 21.05 6.13 4.71
C ALA A 27 20.46 5.24 5.81
N SER A 28 19.64 5.79 6.72
CA SER A 28 18.99 5.00 7.78
C SER A 28 17.97 4.00 7.24
N LEU A 29 17.46 4.20 6.02
CA LEU A 29 16.50 3.31 5.38
C LEU A 29 17.16 2.12 4.68
N ARG A 30 18.49 2.12 4.49
CA ARG A 30 19.22 1.04 3.82
C ARG A 30 19.13 -0.29 4.58
N ASP A 31 19.14 -0.21 5.91
CA ASP A 31 19.16 -1.39 6.79
C ASP A 31 17.76 -1.75 7.31
N VAL A 32 16.72 -1.04 6.87
CA VAL A 32 15.34 -1.33 7.27
C VAL A 32 14.90 -2.65 6.66
N THR A 33 14.49 -3.58 7.53
CA THR A 33 13.92 -4.84 7.08
C THR A 33 12.61 -4.58 6.32
N PRO A 34 12.48 -5.07 5.07
CA PRO A 34 11.24 -4.96 4.32
C PRO A 34 10.04 -5.51 5.11
N PRO A 35 8.88 -4.84 5.09
CA PRO A 35 7.70 -5.36 5.76
C PRO A 35 7.27 -6.69 5.13
N SER A 36 6.84 -7.64 5.95
CA SER A 36 6.35 -8.92 5.46
C SER A 36 4.99 -8.77 4.77
N ARG A 37 4.68 -9.67 3.85
CA ARG A 37 3.34 -9.78 3.26
C ARG A 37 2.25 -9.86 4.33
N GLU A 38 2.45 -10.67 5.36
CA GLU A 38 1.47 -10.88 6.43
C GLU A 38 1.14 -9.58 7.17
N LEU A 39 2.15 -8.76 7.44
CA LEU A 39 1.97 -7.45 8.05
C LEU A 39 1.14 -6.52 7.15
N LEU A 40 1.48 -6.47 5.85
CA LEU A 40 0.76 -5.62 4.89
C LEU A 40 -0.70 -6.07 4.71
N ILE A 41 -0.96 -7.38 4.68
CA ILE A 41 -2.33 -7.92 4.63
C ILE A 41 -3.10 -7.55 5.90
N ARG A 42 -2.48 -7.66 7.09
CA ARG A 42 -3.11 -7.26 8.35
C ARG A 42 -3.49 -5.79 8.35
N LEU A 43 -2.58 -4.91 7.92
CA LEU A 43 -2.85 -3.47 7.80
C LEU A 43 -3.95 -3.19 6.76
N GLY A 44 -3.97 -3.94 5.67
CA GLY A 44 -4.98 -3.80 4.64
C GLY A 44 -6.38 -4.17 5.13
N LYS A 45 -6.49 -5.20 5.99
CA LYS A 45 -7.76 -5.56 6.62
C LYS A 45 -8.28 -4.46 7.55
N ILE A 46 -7.38 -3.87 8.34
CA ILE A 46 -7.73 -2.71 9.18
C ILE A 46 -8.26 -1.56 8.31
N ALA A 47 -7.63 -1.29 7.16
CA ALA A 47 -8.13 -0.27 6.24
C ALA A 47 -9.53 -0.60 5.68
N LEU A 48 -9.84 -1.87 5.39
CA LEU A 48 -11.19 -2.29 5.00
C LEU A 48 -12.20 -2.03 6.12
N ASP A 49 -11.84 -2.35 7.37
CA ASP A 49 -12.69 -2.14 8.55
C ASP A 49 -12.99 -0.65 8.80
N GLU A 50 -12.05 0.24 8.46
CA GLU A 50 -12.20 1.70 8.51
C GLU A 50 -12.98 2.29 7.30
N GLY A 51 -13.50 1.44 6.42
CA GLY A 51 -14.35 1.85 5.29
C GLY A 51 -13.61 2.14 3.98
N VAL A 52 -12.33 1.78 3.86
CA VAL A 52 -11.61 1.84 2.57
C VAL A 52 -12.00 0.63 1.73
N GLU A 53 -12.60 0.83 0.56
CA GLU A 53 -13.19 -0.29 -0.20
C GLU A 53 -12.21 -1.05 -1.10
N ASN A 54 -11.18 -0.35 -1.59
CA ASN A 54 -10.28 -0.84 -2.64
C ASN A 54 -8.84 -0.88 -2.14
N VAL A 55 -8.57 -1.84 -1.24
CA VAL A 55 -7.25 -2.01 -0.63
C VAL A 55 -6.44 -3.09 -1.34
N TYR A 56 -5.20 -2.77 -1.69
CA TYR A 56 -4.27 -3.65 -2.38
C TYR A 56 -2.93 -3.71 -1.66
N VAL A 57 -2.30 -4.87 -1.69
CA VAL A 57 -0.95 -5.10 -1.18
C VAL A 57 -0.03 -5.41 -2.35
N LYS A 58 1.10 -4.72 -2.44
CA LYS A 58 2.12 -4.96 -3.46
C LYS A 58 3.41 -5.44 -2.79
N THR A 59 3.79 -6.68 -3.06
CA THR A 59 5.05 -7.30 -2.59
C THR A 59 5.93 -7.69 -3.76
N ARG A 60 7.23 -7.87 -3.52
CA ARG A 60 8.17 -8.33 -4.55
C ARG A 60 7.91 -9.78 -4.94
N GLU A 61 7.56 -10.60 -3.96
CA GLU A 61 7.41 -12.05 -4.07
C GLU A 61 6.06 -12.48 -4.68
N HIS A 62 4.96 -11.76 -4.38
CA HIS A 62 3.61 -12.12 -4.82
C HIS A 62 2.99 -11.10 -5.78
N GLY A 63 3.70 -10.03 -6.11
CA GLY A 63 3.19 -8.98 -6.99
C GLY A 63 2.07 -8.19 -6.32
N LEU A 64 1.00 -7.90 -7.07
CA LEU A 64 -0.13 -7.11 -6.60
C LEU A 64 -1.31 -8.00 -6.22
N GLU A 65 -1.81 -7.85 -5.00
CA GLU A 65 -2.91 -8.63 -4.45
C GLU A 65 -4.00 -7.70 -3.92
N ARG A 66 -5.28 -8.04 -4.16
CA ARG A 66 -6.41 -7.34 -3.53
C ARG A 66 -6.66 -7.94 -2.14
N VAL A 67 -6.76 -7.09 -1.13
CA VAL A 67 -7.13 -7.51 0.22
C VAL A 67 -8.63 -7.81 0.25
N LYS A 68 -8.98 -8.93 0.89
CA LYS A 68 -10.37 -9.37 1.06
C LYS A 68 -10.69 -9.40 2.56
N SER A 69 -11.92 -9.01 2.88
CA SER A 69 -12.56 -9.18 4.19
C SER A 69 -12.64 -10.66 4.56
#